data_AF-A0AB35TZD1-F1
#
_entry.id   AF-A0AB35TZD1-F1
#
_cell.length_a   1.000
_cell.length_b   1.000
_cell.length_c   1.000
_cell.angle_alpha   90.00
_cell.angle_beta   90.00
_cell.angle_gamma   90.00
#
_symmetry.space_group_name_H-M   'P 1'
#
loop_
_entity.id
_entity.type
_entity.pdbx_description
1 polymer ?
#
loop_
_entity_poly.entity_id
_entity_poly.type
_entity_poly.pdbx_seq_one_letter_code
_entity_poly.pdbx_strand_id
1 'polypeptide(L)'
;MQEMQVWTPEEFNMFLKCVDNPLYHAYFDALYWTGMRRGEAIALQCSDLKDGWINCQPKRRCKRFKPTKMKASRKIQIDDALNKELELLKAEYKTGYLFGGETSLSPTQISRIFNAGKCRD
;
A
#
# COMPACT_ATOMS: atom_id res chain seq x y z
N MET A 1 0.29 5.07 -28.60
CA MET A 1 0.25 4.31 -27.34
C MET A 1 1.27 4.93 -26.43
N GLN A 2 0.90 5.37 -25.23
CA GLN A 2 1.87 5.84 -24.26
C GLN A 2 2.40 4.60 -23.55
N GLU A 3 3.68 4.28 -23.73
CA GLU A 3 4.31 3.13 -23.07
C GLU A 3 4.23 3.31 -21.55
N MET A 4 3.87 2.22 -20.86
CA MET A 4 3.81 2.23 -19.41
C MET A 4 5.25 2.19 -18.90
N GLN A 5 5.76 3.34 -18.46
CA GLN A 5 7.09 3.42 -17.83
C GLN A 5 7.11 2.49 -16.61
N VAL A 6 8.01 1.52 -16.65
CA VAL A 6 8.37 0.68 -15.52
C VAL A 6 9.51 1.37 -14.80
N TRP A 7 9.33 1.64 -13.51
CA TRP A 7 10.36 2.28 -12.70
C TRP A 7 11.44 1.30 -12.28
N THR A 8 12.70 1.71 -12.42
CA THR A 8 13.81 1.02 -11.75
C THR A 8 13.70 1.19 -10.23
N PRO A 9 14.34 0.34 -9.42
CA PRO A 9 14.39 0.52 -7.97
C PRO A 9 14.95 1.88 -7.57
N GLU A 10 15.93 2.41 -8.31
CA GLU A 10 16.54 3.72 -8.06
C GLU A 10 15.54 4.85 -8.28
N GLU A 11 14.82 4.84 -9.41
CA GLU A 11 13.76 5.82 -9.71
C GLU A 11 12.64 5.77 -8.67
N PHE A 12 12.23 4.56 -8.28
CA PHE A 12 11.23 4.40 -7.24
C PHE A 12 11.71 4.96 -5.89
N ASN A 13 12.96 4.70 -5.52
CA ASN A 13 13.54 5.21 -4.29
C ASN A 13 13.69 6.75 -4.32
N MET A 14 13.94 7.35 -5.48
CA MET A 14 13.93 8.81 -5.65
C MET A 14 12.53 9.38 -5.41
N PHE A 15 11.52 8.79 -6.05
CA PHE A 15 10.12 9.15 -5.81
C PHE A 15 9.76 9.02 -4.33
N LEU A 16 10.12 7.90 -3.70
CA LEU A 16 9.75 7.59 -2.32
C LEU A 16 10.35 8.60 -1.32
N LYS A 17 11.58 9.07 -1.57
CA LYS A 17 12.21 10.16 -0.80
C LYS A 17 11.45 11.50 -0.86
N CYS A 18 10.66 11.73 -1.90
CA CYS A 18 9.82 12.93 -2.02
C CYS A 18 8.46 12.79 -1.33
N VAL A 19 8.13 11.62 -0.77
CA VAL A 19 6.87 11.38 -0.05
C VAL A 19 7.08 11.64 1.44
N ASP A 20 6.80 12.88 1.86
CA ASP A 20 7.05 13.35 3.24
C ASP A 20 6.13 12.69 4.29
N ASN A 21 4.95 12.20 3.89
CA ASN A 21 3.98 11.64 4.82
C ASN A 21 4.26 10.14 5.05
N PRO A 22 4.56 9.69 6.28
CA PRO A 22 4.96 8.31 6.58
C PRO A 22 3.88 7.28 6.22
N LEU A 23 2.60 7.64 6.34
CA LEU A 23 1.49 6.77 5.94
C LEU A 23 1.51 6.48 4.43
N TYR A 24 1.79 7.51 3.61
CA TYR A 24 1.85 7.36 2.16
C TYR A 24 3.18 6.77 1.70
N HIS A 25 4.28 7.06 2.42
CA HIS A 25 5.58 6.44 2.22
C HIS A 25 5.46 4.91 2.34
N ALA A 26 5.04 4.41 3.50
CA ALA A 26 4.81 2.99 3.73
C ALA A 26 3.82 2.36 2.74
N TYR A 27 2.77 3.12 2.35
CA TYR A 27 1.79 2.67 1.37
C TYR A 27 2.41 2.43 -0.02
N PHE A 28 3.23 3.37 -0.51
CA PHE A 28 3.88 3.22 -1.81
C PHE A 28 4.99 2.17 -1.77
N ASP A 29 5.76 2.11 -0.68
CA ASP A 29 6.80 1.11 -0.49
C ASP A 29 6.22 -0.31 -0.48
N ALA A 30 5.15 -0.53 0.29
CA ALA A 30 4.42 -1.79 0.27
C ALA A 30 3.88 -2.12 -1.11
N LEU A 31 3.29 -1.18 -1.84
CA LEU A 31 2.79 -1.43 -3.20
C LEU A 31 3.88 -1.90 -4.16
N TYR A 32 5.04 -1.23 -4.13
CA TYR A 32 6.15 -1.50 -5.03
C TYR A 32 6.75 -2.88 -4.77
N TRP A 33 7.14 -3.17 -3.52
CA TRP A 33 7.84 -4.41 -3.18
C TRP A 33 6.95 -5.65 -3.12
N THR A 34 5.67 -5.50 -2.78
CA THR A 34 4.75 -6.64 -2.69
C THR A 34 3.97 -6.92 -3.98
N GLY A 35 3.97 -5.98 -4.94
CA GLY A 35 3.16 -6.06 -6.15
C GLY A 35 1.65 -6.13 -5.88
N MET A 36 1.19 -5.63 -4.73
CA MET A 36 -0.24 -5.56 -4.42
C MET A 36 -0.96 -4.64 -5.40
N ARG A 37 -2.20 -4.98 -5.76
CA ARG A 37 -3.04 -4.02 -6.49
C ARG A 37 -3.38 -2.88 -5.54
N ARG A 38 -3.43 -1.65 -6.06
CA ARG A 38 -3.86 -0.45 -5.32
C ARG A 38 -5.09 -0.68 -4.42
N GLY A 39 -6.12 -1.33 -4.94
CA GLY A 39 -7.35 -1.62 -4.20
C GLY A 39 -7.25 -2.77 -3.19
N GLU A 40 -6.26 -3.65 -3.30
CA GLU A 40 -5.93 -4.63 -2.25
C GLU A 40 -5.25 -3.91 -1.08
N ALA A 41 -4.25 -3.06 -1.35
CA ALA A 41 -3.57 -2.28 -0.32
C ALA A 41 -4.52 -1.32 0.43
N ILE A 42 -5.39 -0.58 -0.28
CA ILE A 42 -6.38 0.32 0.36
C ILE A 42 -7.34 -0.45 1.29
N ALA A 43 -7.62 -1.72 1.01
CA ALA A 43 -8.54 -2.53 1.81
C ALA A 43 -7.84 -3.29 2.96
N LEU A 44 -6.50 -3.26 3.01
CA LEU A 44 -5.70 -4.05 3.93
C LEU A 44 -5.98 -3.64 5.38
N GLN A 45 -6.23 -4.63 6.25
CA GLN A 45 -6.50 -4.39 7.66
C GLN A 45 -5.24 -4.60 8.51
N CYS A 46 -5.17 -3.97 9.67
CA CYS A 46 -4.14 -4.23 10.67
C CYS A 46 -4.04 -5.73 11.04
N SER A 47 -5.17 -6.45 11.00
CA SER A 47 -5.22 -7.90 11.26
C SER A 47 -4.58 -8.76 10.17
N ASP A 48 -4.35 -8.21 8.98
CA ASP A 48 -3.76 -8.94 7.86
C ASP A 48 -2.22 -8.92 7.89
N LEU A 49 -1.62 -8.05 8.72
CA LEU A 49 -0.17 -7.98 8.98
C LEU A 49 0.19 -8.79 10.23
N LYS A 50 1.05 -9.80 10.06
CA LYS A 50 1.52 -10.65 11.16
C LYS A 50 2.87 -11.28 10.86
N ASP A 51 3.82 -11.14 11.79
CA ASP A 51 5.12 -11.83 11.80
C ASP A 51 5.93 -11.66 10.49
N GLY A 52 5.94 -10.46 9.89
CA GLY A 52 6.62 -10.22 8.60
C GLY A 52 5.85 -10.74 7.37
N TRP A 53 4.57 -11.08 7.53
CA TRP A 53 3.70 -11.53 6.46
C TRP A 53 2.48 -10.64 6.31
N ILE A 54 2.09 -10.39 5.07
CA ILE A 54 0.83 -9.77 4.71
C ILE A 54 -0.09 -10.80 4.08
N ASN A 55 -1.27 -10.98 4.67
CA ASN A 55 -2.32 -11.84 4.12
C ASN A 55 -3.25 -11.03 3.20
N CYS A 56 -2.94 -11.00 1.90
CA CYS A 56 -3.76 -10.33 0.91
C CYS A 56 -5.01 -11.16 0.62
N GLN A 57 -6.12 -10.79 1.24
CA GLN A 57 -7.42 -11.39 0.94
C GLN A 57 -8.04 -10.73 -0.29
N PRO A 58 -8.81 -11.48 -1.10
CA PRO A 58 -9.56 -10.92 -2.22
C PRO A 58 -10.58 -9.94 -1.64
N LYS A 59 -10.34 -8.64 -1.86
CA LYS A 59 -11.15 -7.48 -1.47
C LYS A 59 -12.32 -7.82 -0.53
N ARG A 60 -12.11 -7.67 0.79
CA ARG A 60 -13.23 -7.59 1.73
C ARG A 60 -14.14 -6.45 1.26
N ARG A 61 -15.46 -6.68 1.24
CA ARG A 61 -16.48 -5.81 0.61
C ARG A 61 -16.31 -4.34 1.01
N CYS A 62 -15.53 -3.56 0.27
CA CYS A 62 -15.72 -2.13 0.19
C CYS A 62 -16.88 -1.92 -0.80
N LYS A 63 -17.93 -1.18 -0.42
CA LYS A 63 -19.10 -0.89 -1.29
C LYS A 63 -18.71 -0.40 -2.71
N ARG A 64 -17.48 0.11 -2.87
CA ARG A 64 -16.91 0.65 -4.11
C ARG A 64 -16.26 -0.38 -5.04
N PHE A 65 -15.91 -1.58 -4.57
CA PHE A 65 -15.22 -2.59 -5.39
C PHE A 65 -15.97 -3.94 -5.38
N LYS A 66 -16.59 -4.29 -6.51
CA LYS A 66 -17.20 -5.62 -6.69
C LYS A 66 -16.12 -6.71 -6.70
N PRO A 67 -16.36 -7.90 -6.12
CA PRO A 67 -15.44 -9.02 -6.21
C PRO A 67 -15.29 -9.46 -7.67
N THR A 68 -14.07 -9.45 -8.21
CA THR A 68 -13.78 -9.95 -9.56
C THR A 68 -13.17 -11.34 -9.46
N LYS A 69 -14.02 -12.38 -9.63
CA LYS A 69 -13.71 -13.82 -9.53
C LYS A 69 -13.05 -14.23 -8.20
N MET A 70 -13.46 -15.37 -7.65
CA MET A 70 -12.82 -15.96 -6.46
C MET A 70 -11.34 -16.27 -6.73
N LYS A 71 -10.43 -15.32 -6.54
CA LYS A 71 -9.01 -15.63 -6.39
C LYS A 71 -8.77 -16.07 -4.95
N ALA A 72 -7.86 -17.00 -4.73
CA ALA A 72 -7.46 -17.41 -3.39
C ALA A 72 -6.75 -16.25 -2.66
N SER A 73 -6.86 -16.21 -1.33
CA SER A 73 -5.99 -15.37 -0.50
C SER A 73 -4.52 -15.76 -0.74
N ARG A 74 -3.62 -14.78 -0.79
CA ARG A 74 -2.18 -15.01 -0.89
C ARG A 74 -1.46 -14.41 0.31
N LYS A 75 -0.43 -15.09 0.79
CA LYS A 75 0.50 -14.56 1.79
C LYS A 75 1.73 -14.02 1.08
N ILE A 76 2.15 -12.82 1.42
CA ILE A 76 3.35 -12.17 0.88
C ILE A 76 4.28 -11.93 2.05
N GLN A 77 5.52 -12.41 1.96
CA GLN A 77 6.56 -12.09 2.92
C GLN A 77 7.13 -10.71 2.59
N ILE A 78 7.37 -9.90 3.61
CA ILE A 78 8.00 -8.59 3.49
C ILE A 78 9.33 -8.60 4.24
N ASP A 79 10.24 -7.70 3.88
CA ASP A 79 11.50 -7.53 4.59
C ASP A 79 11.31 -6.84 5.96
N ASP A 80 12.36 -6.88 6.78
CA ASP A 80 12.32 -6.36 8.15
C ASP A 80 12.13 -4.84 8.22
N ALA A 81 12.62 -4.09 7.22
CA ALA A 81 12.50 -2.63 7.21
C ALA A 81 11.06 -2.22 6.96
N LEU A 82 10.44 -2.78 5.91
CA LEU A 82 9.02 -2.56 5.62
C LEU A 82 8.14 -3.07 6.78
N ASN A 83 8.43 -4.25 7.32
CA ASN A 83 7.66 -4.80 8.45
C ASN A 83 7.70 -3.87 9.66
N LYS A 84 8.87 -3.30 9.98
CA LYS A 84 9.01 -2.34 11.09
C LYS A 84 8.16 -1.09 10.86
N GLU A 85 8.16 -0.53 9.67
CA GLU A 85 7.35 0.66 9.34
C GLU A 85 5.85 0.36 9.45
N LEU A 86 5.40 -0.79 8.93
CA LEU A 86 3.99 -1.18 8.99
C LEU A 86 3.53 -1.51 10.43
N GLU A 87 4.38 -2.11 11.26
CA GLU A 87 4.06 -2.36 12.67
C GLU A 87 3.98 -1.04 13.48
N LEU A 88 4.77 -0.02 13.14
CA LEU A 88 4.64 1.32 13.75
C LEU A 88 3.28 1.95 13.44
N LEU A 89 2.85 1.91 12.17
CA LEU A 89 1.53 2.39 11.77
C LEU A 89 0.41 1.62 12.48
N LYS A 90 0.52 0.29 12.52
CA LYS A 90 -0.44 -0.59 13.20
C LYS A 90 -0.53 -0.31 14.70
N ALA A 91 0.59 0.02 15.35
CA ALA A 91 0.61 0.36 16.76
C ALA A 91 -0.13 1.67 17.07
N GLU A 92 -0.13 2.62 16.12
CA GLU A 92 -0.87 3.89 16.23
C GLU A 92 -2.39 3.65 16.21
N TYR A 93 -2.88 2.80 15.30
CA TYR A 93 -4.31 2.59 15.10
C TYR A 93 -4.93 1.50 15.98
N LYS A 94 -4.15 0.49 16.36
CA LYS A 94 -4.56 -0.78 17.02
C LYS A 94 -5.48 -1.67 16.16
N THR A 95 -6.49 -1.09 15.51
CA THR A 95 -7.48 -1.80 14.67
C THR A 95 -7.86 -0.96 13.45
N GLY A 96 -8.51 -1.57 12.45
CA GLY A 96 -8.96 -0.90 11.23
C GLY A 96 -8.01 -1.10 10.04
N TYR A 97 -8.06 -0.18 9.08
CA TYR A 97 -7.23 -0.18 7.89
C TYR A 97 -5.76 0.02 8.24
N LEU A 98 -4.88 -0.81 7.69
CA LEU A 98 -3.43 -0.67 7.91
C LEU A 98 -2.94 0.69 7.40
N PHE A 99 -3.46 1.11 6.25
CA PHE A 99 -3.21 2.43 5.68
C PHE A 99 -4.43 3.34 5.90
N GLY A 100 -4.52 3.97 7.07
CA GLY A 100 -5.52 5.01 7.36
C GLY A 100 -6.32 4.84 8.67
N GLY A 101 -6.09 3.76 9.42
CA GLY A 101 -6.71 3.54 10.72
C GLY A 101 -8.22 3.34 10.61
N GLU A 102 -9.00 4.28 11.15
CA GLU A 102 -10.48 4.19 11.15
C GLU A 102 -11.07 4.18 9.73
N THR A 103 -10.45 4.91 8.80
CA THR A 103 -10.94 5.03 7.42
C THR A 103 -9.85 4.65 6.43
N SER A 104 -10.23 4.18 5.25
CA SER A 104 -9.25 3.84 4.22
C SER A 104 -8.74 5.08 3.49
N LEU A 105 -7.52 5.01 2.95
CA LEU A 105 -6.97 6.08 2.13
C LEU A 105 -7.89 6.47 0.97
N SER A 106 -8.08 7.78 0.81
CA SER A 106 -8.83 8.34 -0.33
C SER A 106 -8.05 8.12 -1.64
N PRO A 107 -8.65 7.49 -2.66
CA PRO A 107 -8.03 7.35 -3.98
C PRO A 107 -7.60 8.69 -4.59
N THR A 108 -8.33 9.77 -4.31
CA THR A 108 -8.02 11.11 -4.80
C THR A 108 -6.75 11.66 -4.14
N GLN A 109 -6.59 11.47 -2.84
CA GLN A 109 -5.37 11.92 -2.12
C GLN A 109 -4.15 11.08 -2.54
N ILE A 110 -4.31 9.77 -2.71
CA ILE A 110 -3.25 8.90 -3.25
C ILE A 110 -2.76 9.44 -4.59
N SER A 111 -3.67 9.71 -5.53
CA SER A 111 -3.29 10.27 -6.84
C SER A 111 -2.61 11.63 -6.72
N ARG A 112 -3.09 12.50 -5.82
CA ARG A 112 -2.49 13.82 -5.60
C ARG A 112 -1.05 13.72 -5.11
N ILE A 113 -0.78 12.86 -4.12
CA ILE A 113 0.56 12.68 -3.54
C ILE A 113 1.48 11.99 -4.54
N PHE A 114 0.98 10.97 -5.25
CA PHE A 114 1.74 10.30 -6.30
C PHE A 114 2.19 11.28 -7.39
N ASN A 115 1.28 12.13 -7.88
CA ASN A 115 1.60 13.14 -8.89
C ASN A 115 2.56 14.21 -8.35
N ALA A 116 2.39 14.64 -7.09
CA ALA A 116 3.29 15.60 -6.47
C ALA A 116 4.72 15.06 -6.31
N GLY A 117 4.88 13.77 -6.00
CA GLY A 117 6.19 13.12 -5.95
C GLY A 117 6.82 12.97 -7.33
N LYS A 118 6.03 12.59 -8.35
CA LYS A 118 6.50 12.46 -9.74
C LYS A 118 6.97 13.75 -10.39
N CYS A 119 6.40 14.90 -10.02
CA CYS A 119 6.72 16.19 -10.64
C CYS A 119 8.00 16.83 -10.10
N ARG A 120 8.74 16.16 -9.21
CA ARG A 120 9.98 16.67 -8.60
C ARG A 120 11.25 16.08 -9.21
N ASP A 121 11.12 15.21 -10.22
CA ASP A 121 12.21 14.66 -11.03
C ASP A 121 12.49 15.50 -12.28
#